data_AF-A0A8S3HDG6-F1
#
_entry.id   AF-A0A8S3HDG6-F1
#
_cell.length_a   1.000
_cell.length_b   1.000
_cell.length_c   1.000
_cell.angle_alpha   90.00
_cell.angle_beta   90.00
_cell.angle_gamma   90.00
#
_symmetry.space_group_name_H-M   'P 1'
#
loop_
_entity.id
_entity.type
_entity.pdbx_description
1 polymer ?
#
loop_
_entity_poly.entity_id
_entity_poly.type
_entity_poly.pdbx_seq_one_letter_code
_entity_poly.pdbx_strand_id
1 'polypeptide(L)'
;LKEKNQVNFILIISKEKVSVKVPLNNDTYESYRVSCSAPANVHELAVSMLNGFTEIILDFTVDSKNMTSLSRVYGYITFNDKQTYFKNYSAGLDGMHKFSSNESLFMNARGSSYRCNTKTVIQGFEKNQNVTVTSIDIENLRVEPFPDDTAEFNDYSVEKVCAADIAKNSNLIPIIVGTCLAVLVIIVLVAYLIGRRRSRNGYQSV
;
A
#
# COMPACT_ATOMS: atom_id res chain seq x y z
N LEU A 1 -14.20 3.26 -15.61
CA LEU A 1 -13.86 2.65 -14.31
C LEU A 1 -13.75 3.74 -13.26
N LYS A 2 -14.78 3.96 -12.45
CA LYS A 2 -14.72 4.84 -11.26
C LYS A 2 -14.26 3.97 -10.11
N GLU A 3 -12.96 3.74 -10.02
CA GLU A 3 -12.37 3.07 -8.86
C GLU A 3 -12.55 4.03 -7.67
N LYS A 4 -13.29 3.58 -6.66
CA LYS A 4 -13.68 4.40 -5.50
C LYS A 4 -12.48 4.50 -4.56
N ASN A 5 -11.53 5.35 -4.89
CA ASN A 5 -10.43 5.65 -3.98
C ASN A 5 -11.02 6.39 -2.77
N GLN A 6 -10.66 5.94 -1.56
CA GLN A 6 -11.12 6.54 -0.31
C GLN A 6 -9.94 6.62 0.64
N VAL A 7 -9.87 7.73 1.39
CA VAL A 7 -8.92 7.89 2.50
C VAL A 7 -9.72 7.91 3.78
N ASN A 8 -9.41 7.00 4.69
CA ASN A 8 -10.04 6.98 6.01
C ASN A 8 -9.03 7.43 7.06
N PHE A 9 -9.38 8.51 7.75
CA PHE A 9 -8.63 9.03 8.87
C PHE A 9 -9.21 8.49 10.16
N ILE A 10 -8.36 7.98 11.03
CA ILE A 10 -8.72 7.66 12.40
C ILE A 10 -8.01 8.66 13.29
N LEU A 11 -8.76 9.50 13.99
CA LEU A 11 -8.25 10.56 14.85
C LEU A 11 -8.51 10.24 16.32
N ILE A 12 -7.64 10.72 17.20
CA ILE A 12 -7.93 10.86 18.63
C ILE A 12 -8.05 12.36 18.92
N ILE A 13 -9.24 12.76 19.38
CA ILE A 13 -9.59 14.12 19.74
C ILE A 13 -10.02 14.11 21.20
N SER A 14 -9.32 14.83 22.09
CA SER A 14 -9.74 14.93 23.50
C SER A 14 -9.98 13.57 24.19
N LYS A 15 -9.15 12.55 23.88
CA LYS A 15 -9.26 11.14 24.31
C LYS A 15 -10.43 10.33 23.72
N GLU A 16 -11.22 10.90 22.81
CA GLU A 16 -12.23 10.20 22.03
C GLU A 16 -11.70 9.80 20.65
N LYS A 17 -12.03 8.61 20.18
CA LYS A 17 -11.62 8.10 18.87
C LYS A 17 -12.70 8.44 17.84
N VAL A 18 -12.35 9.22 16.83
CA VAL A 18 -13.24 9.61 15.73
C VAL A 18 -12.71 9.03 14.43
N SER A 19 -13.56 8.36 13.65
CA SER A 19 -13.21 7.88 12.31
C SER A 19 -13.91 8.75 11.27
N VAL A 20 -13.15 9.34 10.36
CA VAL A 20 -13.66 10.18 9.29
C VAL A 20 -13.25 9.59 7.95
N LYS A 21 -14.26 9.20 7.17
CA LYS A 21 -14.07 8.69 5.82
C LYS A 21 -14.19 9.84 4.84
N VAL A 22 -13.11 10.16 4.14
CA VAL A 22 -13.08 11.17 3.09
C VAL A 22 -12.98 10.45 1.75
N PRO A 23 -14.02 10.50 0.90
CA PRO A 23 -13.89 9.94 -0.45
C PRO A 23 -12.79 10.71 -1.21
N LEU A 24 -12.11 10.09 -2.17
CA LEU A 24 -11.29 10.79 -3.15
C LEU A 24 -12.09 10.83 -4.45
N ASN A 25 -12.94 11.86 -4.59
CA ASN A 25 -13.75 12.09 -5.77
C ASN A 25 -13.64 13.55 -6.19
N ASN A 26 -14.32 13.91 -7.28
CA ASN A 26 -14.31 15.29 -7.81
C ASN A 26 -14.87 16.36 -6.85
N ASP A 27 -15.49 15.95 -5.73
CA ASP A 27 -16.09 16.86 -4.74
C ASP A 27 -15.16 17.13 -3.55
N THR A 28 -14.22 16.23 -3.27
CA THR A 28 -13.31 16.31 -2.12
C THR A 28 -11.86 16.54 -2.52
N TYR A 29 -11.46 16.05 -3.68
CA TYR A 29 -10.16 16.32 -4.26
C TYR A 29 -10.19 17.70 -4.95
N GLU A 30 -9.15 18.49 -4.75
CA GLU A 30 -8.99 19.77 -5.44
C GLU A 30 -7.81 19.76 -6.38
N SER A 31 -6.63 19.50 -5.84
CA SER A 31 -5.36 19.64 -6.56
C SER A 31 -4.32 18.69 -5.99
N TYR A 32 -3.41 18.26 -6.85
CA TYR A 32 -2.14 17.70 -6.42
C TYR A 32 -0.99 18.61 -6.87
N ARG A 33 0.12 18.58 -6.14
CA ARG A 33 1.39 19.16 -6.55
C ARG A 33 2.47 18.08 -6.44
N VAL A 34 3.36 18.06 -7.42
CA VAL A 34 4.55 17.18 -7.42
C VAL A 34 5.76 18.07 -7.37
N SER A 35 6.70 17.74 -6.48
CA SER A 35 7.99 18.42 -6.41
C SER A 35 9.11 17.39 -6.44
N CYS A 36 10.05 17.58 -7.36
CA CYS A 36 11.27 16.78 -7.45
C CYS A 36 12.41 17.68 -6.99
N SER A 37 12.86 17.51 -5.74
CA SER A 37 13.93 18.36 -5.20
C SER A 37 15.28 17.88 -5.73
N ALA A 38 15.88 18.55 -6.71
CA ALA A 38 17.30 18.37 -7.02
C ALA A 38 18.14 19.24 -6.06
N PRO A 39 19.22 18.74 -5.42
CA PRO A 39 19.90 17.45 -5.60
C PRO A 39 19.57 16.41 -4.51
N ALA A 40 18.30 16.26 -4.12
CA ALA A 40 17.87 15.30 -3.11
C ALA A 40 17.14 14.11 -3.77
N ASN A 41 17.47 12.91 -3.32
CA ASN A 41 16.83 11.64 -3.70
C ASN A 41 15.38 11.56 -3.18
N VAL A 42 14.57 12.61 -3.31
CA VAL A 42 13.23 12.75 -2.75
C VAL A 42 12.26 13.28 -3.81
N HIS A 43 11.22 12.50 -4.09
CA HIS A 43 10.04 12.90 -4.86
C HIS A 43 8.88 13.14 -3.90
N GLU A 44 8.36 14.36 -3.89
CA GLU A 44 7.23 14.76 -3.06
C GLU A 44 5.94 14.76 -3.90
N LEU A 45 4.92 14.09 -3.39
CA LEU A 45 3.54 14.18 -3.88
C LEU A 45 2.68 14.75 -2.77
N ALA A 46 2.13 15.94 -2.98
CA ALA A 46 1.17 16.53 -2.07
C ALA A 46 -0.22 16.59 -2.71
N VAL A 47 -1.23 16.20 -1.94
CA VAL A 47 -2.63 16.14 -2.34
C VAL A 47 -3.43 17.03 -1.41
N SER A 48 -4.05 18.06 -1.98
CA SER A 48 -4.96 18.97 -1.26
C SER A 48 -6.39 18.51 -1.43
N MET A 49 -7.11 18.52 -0.31
CA MET A 49 -8.47 18.04 -0.18
C MET A 49 -9.30 18.97 0.69
N LEU A 50 -10.63 18.86 0.54
CA LEU A 50 -11.62 19.54 1.37
C LEU A 50 -11.48 21.06 1.34
N ASN A 51 -11.54 21.69 0.17
CA ASN A 51 -11.32 23.12 -0.05
C ASN A 51 -10.03 23.69 0.59
N GLY A 52 -8.94 22.92 0.56
CA GLY A 52 -7.63 23.29 1.10
C GLY A 52 -7.53 23.16 2.62
N PHE A 53 -8.56 22.60 3.28
CA PHE A 53 -8.53 22.37 4.73
C PHE A 53 -7.68 21.16 5.10
N THR A 54 -7.34 20.28 4.16
CA THR A 54 -6.50 19.11 4.42
C THR A 54 -5.47 18.95 3.31
N GLU A 55 -4.19 18.81 3.66
CA GLU A 55 -3.13 18.45 2.72
C GLU A 55 -2.43 17.19 3.25
N ILE A 56 -2.26 16.20 2.38
CA ILE A 56 -1.46 14.99 2.65
C ILE A 56 -0.26 15.02 1.73
N ILE A 57 0.93 14.86 2.30
CA ILE A 57 2.20 14.90 1.60
C ILE A 57 2.89 13.54 1.78
N LEU A 58 3.31 12.95 0.67
CA LEU A 58 3.97 11.66 0.56
C LEU A 58 5.37 11.90 0.00
N ASP A 59 6.39 11.59 0.78
CA ASP A 59 7.78 11.63 0.32
C ASP A 59 8.24 10.25 -0.07
N PHE A 60 8.69 10.12 -1.31
CA PHE A 60 9.35 8.94 -1.80
C PHE A 60 10.85 9.19 -1.88
N THR A 61 11.64 8.32 -1.26
CA THR A 61 13.10 8.36 -1.36
C THR A 61 13.64 7.26 -2.25
N VAL A 62 14.79 7.50 -2.89
CA VAL A 62 15.58 6.44 -3.54
C VAL A 62 16.88 6.19 -2.77
N ASP A 63 17.19 4.92 -2.52
CA ASP A 63 18.41 4.49 -1.83
C ASP A 63 19.60 4.27 -2.79
N SER A 64 20.76 3.91 -2.24
CA SER A 64 21.98 3.65 -3.03
C SER A 64 21.90 2.40 -3.92
N LYS A 65 20.89 1.54 -3.73
CA LYS A 65 20.63 0.34 -4.52
C LYS A 65 19.56 0.58 -5.60
N ASN A 66 19.18 1.85 -5.84
CA ASN A 66 18.09 2.23 -6.73
C ASN A 66 16.73 1.64 -6.31
N MET A 67 16.51 1.45 -5.01
CA MET A 67 15.22 1.09 -4.45
C MET A 67 14.49 2.33 -3.98
N THR A 68 13.23 2.46 -4.38
CA THR A 68 12.33 3.53 -3.97
C THR A 68 11.46 3.05 -2.81
N SER A 69 11.11 3.97 -1.91
CA SER A 69 10.18 3.70 -0.81
C SER A 69 9.45 4.97 -0.38
N LEU A 70 8.22 4.84 0.10
CA LEU A 70 7.55 5.89 0.84
C LEU A 70 8.24 6.04 2.21
N SER A 71 9.00 7.12 2.38
CA SER A 71 9.83 7.38 3.56
C SER A 71 9.11 8.19 4.63
N ARG A 72 8.16 9.02 4.23
CA ARG A 72 7.46 9.92 5.15
C ARG A 72 6.07 10.24 4.64
N VAL A 73 5.11 10.29 5.57
CA VAL A 73 3.75 10.76 5.34
C VAL A 73 3.47 11.86 6.34
N TYR A 74 3.20 13.06 5.86
CA TYR A 74 2.96 14.21 6.71
C TYR A 74 1.96 15.16 6.07
N GLY A 75 1.50 16.16 6.82
CA GLY A 75 0.50 17.07 6.31
C GLY A 75 -0.22 17.81 7.41
N TYR A 76 -1.41 18.32 7.09
CA TYR A 76 -2.26 18.97 8.07
C TYR A 76 -3.74 18.72 7.83
N ILE A 77 -4.51 18.86 8.91
CA ILE A 77 -5.97 18.91 8.92
C ILE A 77 -6.38 20.19 9.63
N THR A 78 -7.28 20.96 9.04
CA THR A 78 -7.83 22.18 9.64
C THR A 78 -9.24 21.92 10.15
N PHE A 79 -9.48 22.23 11.43
CA PHE A 79 -10.84 22.26 11.99
C PHE A 79 -11.37 23.68 11.97
N ASN A 80 -12.61 23.81 11.48
CA ASN A 80 -13.40 25.03 11.56
C ASN A 80 -14.90 24.68 11.45
N ASP A 81 -15.74 25.62 11.84
CA ASP A 81 -17.22 25.46 11.79
C ASP A 81 -17.76 25.32 10.36
N LYS A 82 -16.94 25.63 9.34
CA LYS A 82 -17.30 25.55 7.93
C LYS A 82 -17.03 24.17 7.31
N GLN A 83 -16.37 23.27 8.04
CA GLN A 83 -15.94 21.97 7.55
C GLN A 83 -17.07 20.94 7.68
N THR A 84 -17.33 20.19 6.61
CA THR A 84 -18.46 19.25 6.58
C THR A 84 -18.10 17.84 7.07
N TYR A 85 -16.83 17.45 7.01
CA TYR A 85 -16.34 16.11 7.34
C TYR A 85 -15.91 15.96 8.80
N PHE A 86 -15.45 17.04 9.42
CA PHE A 86 -14.97 17.07 10.79
C PHE A 86 -15.90 17.92 11.65
N LYS A 87 -17.09 17.38 11.95
CA LYS A 87 -18.12 18.04 12.79
C LYS A 87 -17.98 17.62 14.25
N ASN A 88 -18.55 18.42 15.16
CA ASN A 88 -18.62 18.14 16.61
C ASN A 88 -17.25 17.98 17.29
N TYR A 89 -16.24 18.76 16.87
CA TYR A 89 -15.01 18.88 17.62
C TYR A 89 -15.19 19.88 18.79
N SER A 90 -14.34 19.79 19.81
CA SER A 90 -14.43 20.66 21.00
C SER A 90 -14.01 22.10 20.64
N ALA A 91 -14.71 23.11 21.16
CA ALA A 91 -14.58 24.54 20.83
C ALA A 91 -13.21 25.22 21.11
N GLY A 92 -12.14 24.44 21.31
CA GLY A 92 -10.75 24.91 21.44
C GLY A 92 -9.77 24.21 20.49
N LEU A 93 -10.29 23.48 19.48
CA LEU A 93 -9.48 22.74 18.50
C LEU A 93 -9.47 23.41 17.13
N ASP A 94 -10.05 24.60 17.00
CA ASP A 94 -10.00 25.40 15.77
C ASP A 94 -8.56 25.60 15.31
N GLY A 95 -8.38 25.54 13.99
CA GLY A 95 -7.10 25.78 13.34
C GLY A 95 -6.45 24.52 12.77
N MET A 96 -5.19 24.69 12.39
CA MET A 96 -4.42 23.72 11.61
C MET A 96 -3.63 22.78 12.52
N HIS A 97 -3.85 21.48 12.37
CA HIS A 97 -3.16 20.42 13.11
C HIS A 97 -2.30 19.61 12.17
N LYS A 98 -0.98 19.60 12.42
CA LYS A 98 -0.02 18.86 11.62
C LYS A 98 0.09 17.41 12.10
N PHE A 99 0.36 16.51 11.16
CA PHE A 99 0.69 15.13 11.42
C PHE A 99 1.92 14.74 10.60
N SER A 100 2.71 13.81 11.11
CA SER A 100 3.91 13.28 10.45
C SER A 100 4.17 11.86 10.94
N SER A 101 4.52 10.95 10.04
CA SER A 101 4.99 9.59 10.32
C SER A 101 6.13 9.25 9.37
N ASN A 102 7.16 8.59 9.89
CA ASN A 102 8.22 8.01 9.07
C ASN A 102 7.86 6.59 8.68
N GLU A 103 8.00 6.29 7.40
CA GLU A 103 7.54 5.04 6.80
C GLU A 103 8.67 4.33 6.05
N SER A 104 8.45 3.05 5.75
CA SER A 104 9.26 2.25 4.83
C SER A 104 8.35 1.38 3.97
N LEU A 105 7.31 2.02 3.41
CA LEU A 105 6.23 1.36 2.70
C LEU A 105 6.44 1.43 1.18
N PHE A 106 5.70 0.60 0.45
CA PHE A 106 5.64 0.60 -1.02
C PHE A 106 7.01 0.44 -1.69
N MET A 107 7.90 -0.35 -1.07
CA MET A 107 9.26 -0.55 -1.56
C MET A 107 9.27 -1.17 -2.97
N ASN A 108 9.94 -0.51 -3.91
CA ASN A 108 10.06 -0.97 -5.29
C ASN A 108 11.41 -0.62 -5.92
N ALA A 109 11.74 -1.20 -7.08
CA ALA A 109 12.86 -0.70 -7.87
C ALA A 109 12.53 0.66 -8.51
N ARG A 110 13.53 1.49 -8.74
CA ARG A 110 13.41 2.71 -9.58
C ARG A 110 12.95 2.34 -10.99
N GLY A 111 12.17 3.21 -11.63
CA GLY A 111 11.61 2.97 -12.98
C GLY A 111 10.53 1.87 -13.01
N SER A 112 9.95 1.54 -11.87
CA SER A 112 8.92 0.51 -11.73
C SER A 112 7.74 1.01 -10.90
N SER A 113 6.53 0.58 -11.23
CA SER A 113 5.31 0.93 -10.49
C SER A 113 5.03 -0.08 -9.37
N TYR A 114 4.46 0.41 -8.27
CA TYR A 114 3.97 -0.41 -7.16
C TYR A 114 2.45 -0.34 -7.11
N ARG A 115 1.78 -1.51 -7.07
CA ARG A 115 0.31 -1.60 -6.96
C ARG A 115 -0.12 -2.37 -5.72
N CYS A 116 -1.09 -1.82 -4.99
CA CYS A 116 -1.79 -2.49 -3.91
C CYS A 116 -3.25 -2.07 -3.84
N ASN A 117 -4.14 -2.97 -4.22
CA ASN A 117 -5.58 -2.78 -4.16
C ASN A 117 -6.11 -3.01 -2.74
N THR A 118 -5.47 -3.90 -2.00
CA THR A 118 -5.79 -4.14 -0.59
C THR A 118 -5.44 -2.94 0.28
N LYS A 119 -6.36 -2.62 1.19
CA LYS A 119 -6.19 -1.60 2.22
C LYS A 119 -4.86 -1.71 2.94
N THR A 120 -4.07 -0.65 2.86
CA THR A 120 -2.86 -0.43 3.63
C THR A 120 -3.16 0.58 4.74
N VAL A 121 -2.77 0.27 5.97
CA VAL A 121 -2.99 1.14 7.14
C VAL A 121 -1.65 1.72 7.55
N ILE A 122 -1.50 3.04 7.41
CA ILE A 122 -0.34 3.80 7.88
C ILE A 122 -0.63 4.21 9.33
N GLN A 123 0.31 4.00 10.24
CA GLN A 123 0.18 4.28 11.68
C GLN A 123 1.49 4.85 12.20
N GLY A 124 1.55 5.22 13.49
CA GLY A 124 2.79 5.70 14.09
C GLY A 124 3.02 7.20 13.93
N PHE A 125 1.98 7.94 13.54
CA PHE A 125 2.02 9.40 13.50
C PHE A 125 2.40 10.01 14.86
N GLU A 126 3.19 11.07 14.80
CA GLU A 126 3.59 11.86 15.95
C GLU A 126 2.36 12.37 16.73
N LYS A 127 2.41 12.19 18.06
CA LYS A 127 1.33 12.65 18.93
C LYS A 127 1.39 14.16 19.07
N ASN A 128 0.26 14.81 18.80
CA ASN A 128 0.07 16.22 19.10
C ASN A 128 -0.80 16.35 20.35
N GLN A 129 -0.69 17.48 21.06
CA GLN A 129 -1.32 17.65 22.38
C GLN A 129 -2.85 17.64 22.32
N ASN A 130 -3.43 18.12 21.22
CA ASN A 130 -4.87 18.39 21.11
C ASN A 130 -5.57 17.46 20.11
N VAL A 131 -5.00 17.25 18.92
CA VAL A 131 -5.52 16.34 17.90
C VAL A 131 -4.41 15.46 17.35
N THR A 132 -4.58 14.14 17.46
CA THR A 132 -3.61 13.17 16.92
C THR A 132 -4.26 12.35 15.81
N VAL A 133 -3.64 12.32 14.63
CA VAL A 133 -3.96 11.31 13.61
C VAL A 133 -3.39 9.99 14.10
N THR A 134 -4.21 8.94 14.20
CA THR A 134 -3.74 7.60 14.63
C THR A 134 -3.43 6.70 13.46
N SER A 135 -4.25 6.78 12.41
CA SER A 135 -3.99 6.04 11.18
C SER A 135 -4.59 6.71 9.96
N ILE A 136 -3.98 6.42 8.81
CA ILE A 136 -4.48 6.76 7.48
C ILE A 136 -4.60 5.46 6.70
N ASP A 137 -5.80 5.16 6.22
CA ASP A 137 -6.05 4.01 5.37
C ASP A 137 -5.99 4.42 3.90
N ILE A 138 -5.27 3.65 3.08
CA ILE A 138 -5.16 3.82 1.63
C ILE A 138 -5.58 2.52 0.93
N GLU A 139 -6.47 2.61 -0.05
CA GLU A 139 -6.96 1.49 -0.87
C GLU A 139 -6.79 1.82 -2.36
N ASN A 140 -6.68 0.78 -3.22
CA ASN A 140 -6.52 0.93 -4.68
C ASN A 140 -5.36 1.87 -5.06
N LEU A 141 -4.21 1.64 -4.43
CA LEU A 141 -3.00 2.42 -4.64
C LEU A 141 -2.22 1.91 -5.85
N ARG A 142 -1.84 2.82 -6.74
CA ARG A 142 -0.77 2.62 -7.71
C ARG A 142 0.15 3.84 -7.72
N VAL A 143 1.44 3.63 -7.54
CA VAL A 143 2.44 4.72 -7.49
C VAL A 143 3.70 4.35 -8.26
N GLU A 144 4.31 5.33 -8.90
CA GLU A 144 5.58 5.18 -9.62
C GLU A 144 6.49 6.39 -9.30
N PRO A 145 7.18 6.36 -8.15
CA PRO A 145 8.17 7.39 -7.83
C PRO A 145 9.45 7.14 -8.65
N PHE A 146 10.13 8.23 -9.04
CA PHE A 146 11.36 8.18 -9.86
C PHE A 146 11.18 7.38 -11.17
N PRO A 147 10.27 7.80 -12.08
CA PRO A 147 10.18 7.19 -13.40
C PRO A 147 11.48 7.41 -14.18
N ASP A 148 11.80 6.50 -15.09
CA ASP A 148 12.89 6.72 -16.05
C ASP A 148 12.43 7.72 -17.12
N ASP A 149 13.33 8.56 -17.63
CA ASP A 149 13.04 9.73 -18.49
C ASP A 149 12.27 9.43 -19.79
N THR A 150 11.99 8.16 -20.10
CA THR A 150 11.26 7.68 -21.28
C THR A 150 9.92 7.03 -20.96
N ALA A 151 9.55 6.87 -19.69
CA ALA A 151 8.31 6.26 -19.27
C ALA A 151 7.25 7.35 -18.99
N GLU A 152 6.35 7.58 -19.95
CA GLU A 152 5.02 8.07 -19.58
C GLU A 152 4.43 7.09 -18.54
N PHE A 153 3.54 7.59 -17.65
CA PHE A 153 2.82 6.74 -16.67
C PHE A 153 1.87 5.79 -17.42
N ASN A 154 2.46 4.74 -17.97
CA ASN A 154 1.84 3.84 -18.91
C ASN A 154 1.71 2.48 -18.26
N ASP A 155 0.74 1.69 -18.71
CA ASP A 155 0.51 0.33 -18.23
C ASP A 155 1.68 -0.64 -18.49
N TYR A 156 2.78 -0.17 -19.08
CA TYR A 156 3.95 -0.96 -19.47
C TYR A 156 5.15 -0.84 -18.52
N SER A 157 5.09 -0.03 -17.46
CA SER A 157 6.15 -0.05 -16.44
C SER A 157 6.16 -1.38 -15.70
N VAL A 158 7.35 -1.90 -15.37
CA VAL A 158 7.47 -3.14 -14.59
C VAL A 158 6.76 -2.91 -13.26
N GLU A 159 5.80 -3.78 -12.94
CA GLU A 159 4.90 -3.55 -11.82
C GLU A 159 5.09 -4.58 -10.71
N LYS A 160 5.27 -4.09 -9.48
CA LYS A 160 5.31 -4.90 -8.28
C LYS A 160 3.96 -4.85 -7.57
N VAL A 161 3.34 -6.01 -7.43
CA VAL A 161 2.09 -6.19 -6.68
C VAL A 161 2.39 -6.47 -5.21
N CYS A 162 1.62 -5.86 -4.29
CA CYS A 162 1.79 -6.08 -2.86
C CYS A 162 1.44 -7.52 -2.44
N ALA A 163 2.09 -8.01 -1.38
CA ALA A 163 1.88 -9.36 -0.87
C ALA A 163 0.42 -9.63 -0.43
N ALA A 164 -0.28 -8.59 0.06
CA ALA A 164 -1.67 -8.71 0.48
C ALA A 164 -2.62 -9.03 -0.69
N ASP A 165 -2.38 -8.44 -1.86
CA ASP A 165 -3.13 -8.77 -3.08
C ASP A 165 -2.80 -10.17 -3.57
N ILE A 166 -1.52 -10.56 -3.55
CA ILE A 166 -1.09 -11.91 -3.90
C ILE A 166 -1.77 -12.95 -3.00
N ALA A 167 -1.86 -12.68 -1.68
CA ALA A 167 -2.52 -13.57 -0.73
C ALA A 167 -4.05 -13.64 -0.91
N LYS A 168 -4.69 -12.54 -1.31
CA LYS A 168 -6.13 -12.53 -1.65
C LYS A 168 -6.46 -13.27 -2.92
N ASN A 169 -5.50 -13.46 -3.82
CA ASN A 169 -5.66 -14.32 -4.98
C ASN A 169 -5.71 -15.78 -4.51
N SER A 170 -6.87 -16.18 -4.03
CA SER A 170 -7.21 -17.47 -3.40
C SER A 170 -6.92 -18.68 -4.27
N ASN A 171 -6.64 -18.49 -5.56
CA ASN A 171 -6.29 -19.55 -6.50
C ASN A 171 -4.81 -19.95 -6.43
N LEU A 172 -3.92 -19.11 -5.88
CA LEU A 172 -2.48 -19.38 -5.88
C LEU A 172 -2.12 -20.55 -4.93
N ILE A 173 -2.74 -20.61 -3.75
CA ILE A 173 -2.49 -21.68 -2.77
C ILE A 173 -2.94 -23.05 -3.32
N PRO A 174 -4.18 -23.23 -3.84
CA PRO A 174 -4.59 -24.48 -4.47
C PRO A 174 -3.68 -24.91 -5.63
N ILE A 175 -3.16 -23.98 -6.44
CA ILE A 175 -2.25 -24.31 -7.55
C ILE A 175 -0.94 -24.88 -7.03
N ILE A 176 -0.31 -24.24 -6.05
CA ILE A 176 0.95 -24.73 -5.45
C ILE A 176 0.74 -26.08 -4.77
N VAL A 177 -0.35 -26.23 -4.01
CA VAL A 177 -0.68 -27.50 -3.36
C VAL A 177 -0.93 -28.59 -4.41
N GLY A 178 -1.63 -28.27 -5.50
CA GLY A 178 -1.90 -29.19 -6.60
C GLY A 178 -0.63 -29.70 -7.30
N THR A 179 0.32 -28.80 -7.60
CA THR A 179 1.57 -29.20 -8.26
C THR A 179 2.46 -30.05 -7.35
N CYS A 180 2.58 -29.69 -6.07
CA CYS A 180 3.31 -30.49 -5.08
C CYS A 180 2.72 -31.90 -4.94
N LEU A 181 1.40 -32.02 -4.86
CA LEU A 181 0.71 -33.32 -4.77
C LEU A 181 0.91 -34.16 -6.04
N ALA A 182 0.81 -33.55 -7.23
CA ALA A 182 1.02 -34.26 -8.49
C ALA A 182 2.45 -34.83 -8.61
N VAL A 183 3.46 -34.02 -8.27
CA VAL A 183 4.86 -34.45 -8.27
C VAL A 183 5.10 -35.60 -7.29
N LEU A 184 4.54 -35.53 -6.07
CA LEU A 184 4.68 -36.58 -5.07
C LEU A 184 4.09 -37.91 -5.57
N VAL A 185 2.90 -37.87 -6.17
CA VAL A 185 2.25 -39.08 -6.74
C VAL A 185 3.12 -39.70 -7.83
N ILE A 186 3.70 -38.90 -8.73
CA ILE A 186 4.59 -39.40 -9.79
C ILE A 186 5.82 -40.09 -9.19
N ILE A 187 6.45 -39.50 -8.17
CA ILE A 187 7.61 -40.09 -7.48
C ILE A 187 7.24 -41.45 -6.89
N VAL A 188 6.11 -41.55 -6.19
CA VAL A 188 5.63 -42.80 -5.58
C VAL A 188 5.35 -43.86 -6.64
N LEU A 189 4.75 -43.49 -7.77
CA LEU A 189 4.49 -44.42 -8.87
C LEU A 189 5.78 -44.95 -9.49
N VAL A 190 6.77 -44.09 -9.74
CA VAL A 190 8.07 -44.52 -10.27
C VAL A 190 8.77 -45.47 -9.28
N ALA A 191 8.80 -45.12 -7.99
CA ALA A 191 9.38 -45.96 -6.95
C ALA A 191 8.67 -47.32 -6.87
N TYR A 192 7.35 -47.33 -6.94
CA TYR A 192 6.54 -48.55 -6.94
C TYR A 192 6.82 -49.43 -8.16
N LEU A 193 6.93 -48.85 -9.36
CA LEU A 193 7.22 -49.60 -10.58
C LEU A 193 8.60 -50.26 -10.53
N ILE A 194 9.62 -49.56 -10.01
CA ILE A 194 10.96 -50.11 -9.82
C ILE A 194 10.94 -51.24 -8.77
N GLY A 195 10.28 -51.01 -7.62
CA GLY A 195 10.14 -52.02 -6.56
C GLY A 195 9.41 -53.28 -7.03
N ARG A 196 8.28 -53.10 -7.73
CA ARG A 196 7.49 -54.20 -8.31
C ARG A 196 8.29 -54.99 -9.34
N ARG A 197 9.09 -54.31 -10.17
CA ARG A 197 9.95 -54.97 -11.16
C ARG A 197 11.02 -55.84 -10.48
N ARG A 198 11.52 -55.43 -9.32
CA ARG A 198 12.54 -56.18 -8.56
C ARG A 198 11.97 -57.36 -7.77
N SER A 199 10.74 -57.24 -7.24
CA SER A 199 10.08 -58.31 -6.47
C SER A 199 9.65 -59.52 -7.31
N ARG A 200 9.61 -59.41 -8.64
CA ARG A 200 9.08 -60.46 -9.52
C ARG A 200 10.14 -61.49 -9.99
N ASN A 201 11.40 -61.34 -9.57
CA ASN A 201 12.51 -62.22 -9.95
C ASN A 201 12.81 -63.33 -8.91
N GLY A 202 11.83 -63.72 -8.09
CA GLY A 202 12.06 -64.61 -6.94
C GLY A 202 11.47 -66.01 -7.01
N TYR A 203 10.83 -66.43 -8.10
CA TYR A 203 10.26 -67.78 -8.19
C TYR A 203 10.51 -68.46 -9.53
N GLN A 204 11.01 -69.69 -9.41
CA GLN A 204 11.52 -70.67 -10.39
C GLN A 204 13.03 -70.54 -10.68
N SER A 205 13.85 -71.59 -10.56
CA SER A 205 13.54 -73.02 -10.75
C SER A 205 14.34 -73.94 -9.82
N VAL A 206 13.77 -75.14 -9.61
CA VAL A 206 14.44 -76.41 -9.28
C VAL A 206 15.71 -76.66 -10.08
#